data_AF-A0A6A4WGY5-F1
#
_entry.id   AF-A0A6A4WGY5-F1
#
_cell.length_a   1.000
_cell.length_b   1.000
_cell.length_c   1.000
_cell.angle_alpha   90.00
_cell.angle_beta   90.00
_cell.angle_gamma   90.00
#
_symmetry.space_group_name_H-M   'P 1'
#
loop_
_entity.id
_entity.type
_entity.pdbx_description
1 polymer ?
#
loop_
_entity_poly.entity_id
_entity_poly.type
_entity_poly.pdbx_seq_one_letter_code
_entity_poly.pdbx_strand_id
1 'polypeptide(L)'
;MSPEPSLVDLPDELLLQVMSHLTTSDILLLARTCRRLCGLLSDRSLWYEVDLRQSRLRARQLARLLRHLHNETRRVCVAGHVERGRPVRPPLLTARILTDIKARCESSLVDLRLERCLLNATECGWVDSHALLPLSKLASLQRLSLRHCRRLGGEIAYSSISCMLGFRELRALDVRRTQVA
;
A
#
# COMPACT_ATOMS: atom_id res chain seq x y z
N MET A 1 15.74 44.02 10.70
CA MET A 1 16.05 42.77 9.97
C MET A 1 14.74 42.08 9.68
N SER A 2 14.32 42.06 8.41
CA SER A 2 13.23 41.17 7.98
C SER A 2 13.67 39.72 8.18
N PRO A 3 12.78 38.81 8.63
CA PRO A 3 13.11 37.40 8.74
C PRO A 3 13.49 36.86 7.35
N GLU A 4 14.46 35.94 7.30
CA GLU A 4 14.75 35.23 6.05
C GLU A 4 13.51 34.44 5.61
N PRO A 5 13.17 34.47 4.30
CA PRO A 5 12.00 33.77 3.80
C PRO A 5 12.16 32.28 4.03
N SER A 6 11.22 31.70 4.78
CA SER A 6 11.19 30.28 5.09
C SER A 6 10.08 29.56 4.32
N LEU A 7 10.29 28.29 4.01
CA LEU A 7 9.26 27.44 3.40
C LEU A 7 7.97 27.44 4.23
N VAL A 8 8.09 27.48 5.56
CA VAL A 8 6.94 27.47 6.47
C VAL A 8 6.19 28.81 6.54
N ASP A 9 6.62 29.84 5.79
CA ASP A 9 5.88 31.09 5.67
C ASP A 9 4.83 31.03 4.54
N LEU A 10 4.90 30.00 3.68
CA LEU A 10 3.91 29.78 2.63
C LEU A 10 2.56 29.34 3.20
N PRO A 11 1.42 29.69 2.57
CA PRO A 11 0.11 29.12 2.85
C PRO A 11 0.05 27.60 2.65
N ASP A 12 -0.91 26.93 3.31
CA ASP A 12 -1.03 25.47 3.28
C ASP A 12 -1.29 24.94 1.87
N GLU A 13 -2.02 25.67 1.02
CA GLU A 13 -2.30 25.31 -0.37
C GLU A 13 -1.02 25.22 -1.21
N LEU A 14 -0.08 26.16 -1.00
CA LEU A 14 1.20 26.14 -1.70
C LEU A 14 2.10 25.03 -1.17
N LEU A 15 2.06 24.78 0.15
CA LEU A 15 2.78 23.65 0.75
C LEU A 15 2.27 22.31 0.22
N LEU A 16 0.95 22.14 0.12
CA LEU A 16 0.32 20.96 -0.48
C LEU A 16 0.72 20.80 -1.95
N GLN A 17 0.76 21.89 -2.71
CA GLN A 17 1.21 21.86 -4.10
C GLN A 17 2.69 21.48 -4.23
N VAL A 18 3.57 21.96 -3.34
CA VAL A 18 4.97 21.51 -3.30
C VAL A 18 5.05 20.02 -2.95
N MET A 19 4.29 19.59 -1.95
CA MET A 19 4.28 18.20 -1.48
C MET A 19 3.71 17.24 -2.53
N SER A 20 2.78 17.67 -3.39
CA SER A 20 2.20 16.82 -4.44
C SER A 20 3.22 16.37 -5.50
N HIS A 21 4.35 17.08 -5.61
CA HIS A 21 5.47 16.73 -6.49
C HIS A 21 6.53 15.83 -5.84
N LEU A 22 6.43 15.56 -4.54
CA LEU A 22 7.38 14.75 -3.79
C LEU A 22 6.99 13.27 -3.80
N THR A 23 7.97 12.39 -3.60
CA THR A 23 7.66 10.97 -3.39
C THR A 23 6.96 10.79 -2.05
N THR A 24 6.19 9.70 -1.89
CA THR A 24 5.54 9.40 -0.60
C THR A 24 6.57 9.30 0.54
N SER A 25 7.79 8.83 0.26
CA SER A 25 8.87 8.80 1.26
C SER A 25 9.27 10.21 1.70
N ASP A 26 9.45 11.11 0.74
CA ASP A 26 9.90 12.48 0.98
C ASP A 26 8.82 13.31 1.67
N ILE A 27 7.55 13.14 1.31
CA ILE A 27 6.39 13.71 2.02
C ILE A 27 6.46 13.36 3.51
N LEU A 28 6.73 12.09 3.82
CA LEU A 28 6.81 11.61 5.20
C LEU A 28 8.05 12.09 5.94
N LEU A 29 9.17 12.26 5.26
CA LEU A 29 10.37 12.85 5.84
C LEU A 29 10.15 14.33 6.13
N LEU A 30 9.57 15.07 5.19
CA LEU A 30 9.25 16.48 5.31
C LEU A 30 8.25 16.72 6.45
N ALA A 31 7.20 15.92 6.57
CA ALA A 31 6.23 16.00 7.65
C ALA A 31 6.83 15.76 9.05
N ARG A 32 7.99 15.13 9.17
CA ARG A 32 8.67 14.94 10.47
C ARG A 32 9.45 16.16 10.93
N THR A 33 9.66 17.14 10.05
CA THR A 33 10.44 18.35 10.36
C THR A 33 9.65 19.33 11.23
N CYS A 34 8.33 19.45 11.06
CA CYS A 34 7.51 20.33 11.89
C CYS A 34 6.05 19.86 12.02
N ARG A 35 5.35 20.35 13.06
CA ARG A 35 3.95 19.97 13.34
C ARG A 35 2.97 20.43 12.25
N ARG A 36 3.21 21.58 11.62
CA ARG A 36 2.35 22.11 10.55
C ARG A 36 2.35 21.18 9.34
N LEU A 37 3.53 20.81 8.85
CA LEU A 37 3.70 19.86 7.74
C LEU A 37 3.18 18.46 8.10
N CYS A 38 3.29 18.04 9.36
CA CYS A 38 2.64 16.82 9.84
C CYS A 38 1.11 16.89 9.75
N GLY A 39 0.52 18.04 10.06
CA GLY A 39 -0.92 18.28 9.93
C GLY A 39 -1.42 18.13 8.50
N LEU A 40 -0.63 18.60 7.52
CA LEU A 40 -0.94 18.51 6.08
C LEU A 40 -1.07 17.08 5.56
N LEU A 41 -0.51 16.08 6.25
CA LEU A 41 -0.69 14.66 5.88
C LEU A 41 -2.15 14.21 5.93
N SER A 42 -3.03 14.96 6.60
CA SER A 42 -4.47 14.67 6.62
C SER A 42 -5.15 15.02 5.29
N ASP A 43 -4.51 15.84 4.45
CA ASP A 43 -5.06 16.23 3.17
C ASP A 43 -5.07 15.05 2.20
N ARG A 44 -6.21 14.88 1.52
CA ARG A 44 -6.47 13.75 0.65
C ARG A 44 -5.72 13.84 -0.70
N SER A 45 -5.45 15.05 -1.19
CA SER A 45 -4.77 15.25 -2.48
C SER A 45 -3.39 14.59 -2.53
N LEU A 46 -2.73 14.45 -1.38
CA LEU A 46 -1.39 13.85 -1.26
C LEU A 46 -1.37 12.32 -1.43
N TRP A 47 -2.51 11.62 -1.33
CA TRP A 47 -2.55 10.15 -1.34
C TRP A 47 -3.37 9.56 -2.48
N TYR A 48 -3.50 10.29 -3.57
CA TYR A 48 -4.11 9.80 -4.81
C TYR A 48 -3.30 8.64 -5.43
N GLU A 49 -1.97 8.78 -5.48
CA GLU A 49 -1.03 7.70 -5.81
C GLU A 49 0.00 7.52 -4.70
N VAL A 50 0.13 6.29 -4.18
CA VAL A 50 1.04 5.96 -3.09
C VAL A 50 2.05 4.94 -3.57
N ASP A 51 3.33 5.32 -3.63
CA ASP A 51 4.43 4.42 -3.97
C ASP A 51 5.45 4.34 -2.83
N LEU A 52 5.47 3.18 -2.19
CA LEU A 52 6.32 2.84 -1.05
C LEU A 52 7.34 1.76 -1.40
N ARG A 53 7.55 1.46 -2.70
CA ARG A 53 8.43 0.36 -3.12
C ARG A 53 9.91 0.62 -2.83
N GLN A 54 10.31 1.89 -2.80
CA GLN A 54 11.68 2.31 -2.49
C GLN A 54 11.91 2.49 -0.99
N SER A 55 10.84 2.48 -0.19
CA SER A 55 10.88 2.79 1.25
C SER A 55 11.06 1.52 2.08
N ARG A 56 12.12 1.44 2.89
CA ARG A 56 12.32 0.35 3.86
C ARG A 56 11.38 0.48 5.06
N LEU A 57 10.10 0.18 4.86
CA LEU A 57 9.08 0.27 5.90
C LEU A 57 8.98 -1.01 6.73
N ARG A 58 8.73 -0.83 8.02
CA ARG A 58 8.22 -1.86 8.94
C ARG A 58 6.69 -1.87 8.93
N ALA A 59 6.07 -2.99 9.30
CA ALA A 59 4.60 -3.14 9.37
C ALA A 59 3.91 -2.01 10.15
N ARG A 60 4.49 -1.56 11.28
CA ARG A 60 3.95 -0.43 12.08
C ARG A 60 4.03 0.92 11.35
N GLN A 61 5.05 1.14 10.52
CA GLN A 61 5.13 2.34 9.71
C GLN A 61 4.07 2.30 8.62
N LEU A 62 3.97 1.19 7.89
CA LEU A 62 2.95 1.00 6.87
C LEU A 62 1.54 1.19 7.45
N ALA A 63 1.21 0.56 8.58
CA ALA A 63 -0.09 0.71 9.23
C ALA A 63 -0.42 2.17 9.60
N ARG A 64 0.58 2.98 9.98
CA ARG A 64 0.37 4.42 10.22
C ARG A 64 0.07 5.18 8.95
N LEU A 65 0.75 4.84 7.84
CA LEU A 65 0.53 5.43 6.52
C LEU A 65 -0.82 5.08 5.94
N LEU A 66 -1.26 3.84 6.14
CA LEU A 66 -2.57 3.40 5.72
C LEU A 66 -3.70 4.25 6.30
N ARG A 67 -3.50 4.92 7.44
CA ARG A 67 -4.50 5.82 8.02
C ARG A 67 -4.82 7.02 7.14
N HIS A 68 -3.90 7.41 6.27
CA HIS A 68 -4.07 8.52 5.34
C HIS A 68 -4.66 8.09 3.99
N LEU A 69 -4.75 6.78 3.72
CA LEU A 69 -5.47 6.29 2.55
C LEU A 69 -6.98 6.50 2.73
N HIS A 70 -7.62 6.82 1.62
CA HIS A 70 -9.02 7.19 1.54
C HIS A 70 -9.62 6.71 0.23
N ASN A 71 -10.90 7.00 0.04
CA ASN A 71 -11.70 6.55 -1.09
C ASN A 71 -11.33 7.22 -2.43
N GLU A 72 -10.35 8.13 -2.49
CA GLU A 72 -9.83 8.70 -3.76
C GLU A 72 -8.48 8.09 -4.17
N THR A 73 -7.85 7.29 -3.29
CA THR A 73 -6.59 6.60 -3.59
C THR A 73 -6.79 5.59 -4.73
N ARG A 74 -6.15 5.84 -5.87
CA ARG A 74 -6.27 5.00 -7.07
C ARG A 74 -5.12 4.01 -7.24
N ARG A 75 -3.94 4.33 -6.70
CA ARG A 75 -2.76 3.47 -6.83
C ARG A 75 -2.07 3.28 -5.49
N VAL A 76 -1.79 2.02 -5.15
CA VAL A 76 -0.97 1.66 -3.99
C VAL A 76 0.08 0.66 -4.42
N CYS A 77 1.34 1.04 -4.26
CA CYS A 77 2.50 0.21 -4.54
C CYS A 77 3.30 0.01 -3.25
N VAL A 78 3.46 -1.24 -2.81
CA VAL A 78 4.20 -1.60 -1.59
C VAL A 78 5.21 -2.68 -1.95
N ALA A 79 6.46 -2.53 -1.48
CA ALA A 79 7.45 -3.60 -1.58
C ALA A 79 7.85 -4.14 -0.21
N GLY A 80 7.84 -5.46 -0.08
CA GLY A 80 8.46 -6.16 1.03
C GLY A 80 9.98 -6.06 1.00
N HIS A 81 10.57 -6.17 2.18
CA HIS A 81 12.00 -6.09 2.38
C HIS A 81 12.55 -7.43 2.88
N VAL A 82 13.74 -7.77 2.40
CA VAL A 82 14.50 -8.97 2.79
C VAL A 82 15.77 -8.49 3.46
N GLU A 83 16.04 -8.96 4.68
CA GLU A 83 17.27 -8.68 5.42
C GLU A 83 18.13 -9.95 5.45
N ARG A 84 19.40 -9.86 5.00
CA ARG A 84 20.36 -10.98 5.00
C ARG A 84 19.81 -12.26 4.33
N GLY A 85 19.13 -12.11 3.19
CA GLY A 85 18.53 -13.23 2.45
C GLY A 85 17.31 -13.87 3.11
N ARG A 86 16.92 -13.40 4.30
CA ARG A 86 15.71 -13.83 5.01
C ARG A 86 14.66 -12.73 4.97
N PRO A 87 13.38 -13.09 4.79
CA PRO A 87 12.31 -12.10 4.86
C PRO A 87 12.24 -11.50 6.27
N VAL A 88 12.01 -10.19 6.34
CA VAL A 88 11.88 -9.46 7.62
C VAL A 88 10.65 -9.98 8.37
N ARG A 89 10.81 -10.27 9.67
CA ARG A 89 9.72 -10.64 10.58
C ARG A 89 9.43 -9.49 11.56
N PRO A 90 8.15 -9.18 11.85
CA PRO A 90 6.95 -9.71 11.20
C PRO A 90 6.85 -9.26 9.73
N PRO A 91 6.14 -10.01 8.86
CA PRO A 91 6.01 -9.65 7.45
C PRO A 91 5.39 -8.25 7.30
N LEU A 92 5.87 -7.50 6.30
CA LEU A 92 5.39 -6.14 6.04
C LEU A 92 3.89 -6.11 5.68
N LEU A 93 3.44 -7.09 4.89
CA LEU A 93 2.03 -7.28 4.59
C LEU A 93 1.48 -8.41 5.45
N THR A 94 0.57 -8.04 6.34
CA THR A 94 -0.30 -8.98 7.06
C THR A 94 -1.70 -8.91 6.44
N ALA A 95 -2.55 -9.91 6.70
CA ALA A 95 -3.93 -9.86 6.22
C ALA A 95 -4.67 -8.60 6.73
N ARG A 96 -4.37 -8.15 7.95
CA ARG A 96 -4.90 -6.90 8.51
C ARG A 96 -4.60 -5.69 7.62
N ILE A 97 -3.40 -5.62 7.06
CA ILE A 97 -3.00 -4.50 6.18
C ILE A 97 -3.75 -4.58 4.85
N LEU A 98 -3.99 -5.78 4.32
CA LEU A 98 -4.81 -5.96 3.11
C LEU A 98 -6.29 -5.63 3.36
N THR A 99 -6.84 -6.01 4.51
CA THR A 99 -8.22 -5.64 4.88
C THR A 99 -8.35 -4.14 5.13
N ASP A 100 -7.32 -3.50 5.70
CA ASP A 100 -7.30 -2.05 5.91
C ASP A 100 -7.26 -1.30 4.56
N ILE A 101 -6.44 -1.76 3.60
CA ILE A 101 -6.42 -1.21 2.24
C ILE A 101 -7.79 -1.39 1.57
N LYS A 102 -8.37 -2.59 1.70
CA LYS A 102 -9.70 -2.87 1.16
C LYS A 102 -10.76 -1.92 1.73
N ALA A 103 -10.82 -1.82 3.06
CA ALA A 103 -11.82 -1.00 3.74
C ALA A 103 -11.71 0.50 3.41
N ARG A 104 -10.51 0.98 3.06
CA ARG A 104 -10.26 2.41 2.77
C ARG A 104 -10.45 2.77 1.31
N CYS A 105 -10.18 1.85 0.40
CA CYS A 105 -10.09 2.13 -1.04
C CYS A 105 -11.00 1.20 -1.89
N GLU A 106 -12.09 0.68 -1.31
CA GLU A 106 -12.93 -0.36 -1.93
C GLU A 106 -13.44 -0.01 -3.34
N SER A 107 -13.86 1.24 -3.53
CA SER A 107 -14.53 1.71 -4.75
C SER A 107 -13.62 2.45 -5.73
N SER A 108 -12.36 2.73 -5.38
CA SER A 108 -11.50 3.63 -6.17
C SER A 108 -10.12 3.07 -6.47
N LEU A 109 -9.69 2.02 -5.79
CA LEU A 109 -8.38 1.43 -6.04
C LEU A 109 -8.36 0.77 -7.43
N VAL A 110 -7.54 1.29 -8.33
CA VAL A 110 -7.40 0.83 -9.72
C VAL A 110 -6.15 -0.04 -9.89
N ASP A 111 -5.05 0.29 -9.23
CA ASP A 111 -3.75 -0.38 -9.38
C ASP A 111 -3.15 -0.71 -8.02
N LEU A 112 -3.05 -2.01 -7.70
CA LEU A 112 -2.44 -2.52 -6.48
C LEU A 112 -1.21 -3.34 -6.84
N ARG A 113 -0.04 -2.91 -6.36
CA ARG A 113 1.23 -3.64 -6.57
C ARG A 113 1.87 -4.01 -5.25
N LEU A 114 1.99 -5.30 -5.02
CA LEU A 114 2.64 -5.90 -3.87
C LEU A 114 3.86 -6.67 -4.38
N GLU A 115 5.05 -6.13 -4.17
CA GLU A 115 6.29 -6.72 -4.68
C GLU A 115 7.14 -7.30 -3.53
N ARG A 116 7.73 -8.48 -3.71
CA ARG A 116 8.66 -9.09 -2.73
C ARG A 116 8.06 -9.26 -1.33
N CYS A 117 6.74 -9.43 -1.23
CA CYS A 117 6.06 -9.57 0.05
C CYS A 117 5.95 -11.04 0.47
N LEU A 118 6.07 -11.28 1.77
CA LEU A 118 5.57 -12.51 2.36
C LEU A 118 4.10 -12.34 2.66
N LEU A 119 3.25 -13.07 1.97
CA LEU A 119 1.84 -13.17 2.33
C LEU A 119 1.72 -14.30 3.35
N ASN A 120 1.95 -13.99 4.62
CA ASN A 120 1.83 -15.00 5.67
C ASN A 120 0.36 -15.11 6.11
N ALA A 121 -0.35 -16.10 5.59
CA ALA A 121 -1.73 -16.40 6.01
C ALA A 121 -1.80 -17.10 7.39
N THR A 122 -0.67 -17.56 7.96
CA THR A 122 -0.65 -18.48 9.11
C THR A 122 -0.96 -17.85 10.47
N GLU A 123 -1.10 -16.53 10.58
CA GLU A 123 -1.49 -15.83 11.83
C GLU A 123 -2.87 -15.19 11.73
N CYS A 124 -3.61 -15.49 10.66
CA CYS A 124 -5.01 -15.15 10.60
C CYS A 124 -5.77 -16.23 11.38
N GLY A 125 -6.57 -15.85 12.38
CA GLY A 125 -7.65 -16.72 12.90
C GLY A 125 -8.74 -17.02 11.86
N TRP A 126 -8.41 -16.91 10.58
CA TRP A 126 -9.23 -17.23 9.43
C TRP A 126 -8.44 -18.26 8.63
N VAL A 127 -8.93 -19.48 8.73
CA VAL A 127 -8.56 -20.68 7.98
C VAL A 127 -8.16 -20.36 6.53
N ASP A 128 -6.99 -20.87 6.14
CA ASP A 128 -6.43 -21.22 4.83
C ASP A 128 -6.74 -20.38 3.56
N SER A 129 -5.70 -20.07 2.79
CA SER A 129 -5.72 -19.77 1.34
C SER A 129 -6.53 -18.56 0.79
N HIS A 130 -7.13 -17.72 1.63
CA HIS A 130 -8.03 -16.64 1.20
C HIS A 130 -7.43 -15.23 1.03
N ALA A 131 -6.11 -15.05 0.98
CA ALA A 131 -5.50 -13.70 0.93
C ALA A 131 -5.97 -12.83 -0.26
N LEU A 132 -6.38 -13.47 -1.36
CA LEU A 132 -6.89 -12.79 -2.56
C LEU A 132 -8.39 -12.48 -2.52
N LEU A 133 -9.17 -13.13 -1.64
CA LEU A 133 -10.63 -12.96 -1.57
C LEU A 133 -11.05 -11.53 -1.12
N PRO A 134 -10.38 -10.87 -0.15
CA PRO A 134 -10.65 -9.47 0.13
C PRO A 134 -10.33 -8.56 -1.05
N LEU A 135 -9.25 -8.85 -1.78
CA LEU A 135 -8.81 -8.08 -2.94
C LEU A 135 -9.75 -8.28 -4.14
N SER A 136 -10.33 -9.46 -4.29
CA SER A 136 -11.27 -9.76 -5.37
C SER A 136 -12.58 -8.99 -5.28
N LYS A 137 -12.90 -8.44 -4.11
CA LYS A 137 -14.08 -7.60 -3.88
C LYS A 137 -13.85 -6.13 -4.23
N LEU A 138 -12.63 -5.73 -4.62
CA LEU A 138 -12.33 -4.37 -5.06
C LEU A 138 -12.96 -4.13 -6.44
N ALA A 139 -14.08 -3.40 -6.47
CA ALA A 139 -14.90 -3.26 -7.67
C ALA A 139 -14.18 -2.57 -8.83
N SER A 140 -13.27 -1.65 -8.52
CA SER A 140 -12.57 -0.81 -9.49
C SER A 140 -11.15 -1.30 -9.83
N LEU A 141 -10.72 -2.43 -9.27
CA LEU A 141 -9.33 -2.89 -9.42
C LEU A 141 -9.09 -3.44 -10.83
N GLN A 142 -8.24 -2.75 -11.59
CA GLN A 142 -7.88 -3.10 -12.96
C GLN A 142 -6.54 -3.79 -13.07
N ARG A 143 -5.60 -3.50 -12.15
CA ARG A 143 -4.25 -4.07 -12.17
C ARG A 143 -3.87 -4.58 -10.79
N LEU A 144 -3.51 -5.87 -10.73
CA LEU A 144 -2.98 -6.51 -9.53
C LEU A 144 -1.61 -7.11 -9.85
N SER A 145 -0.58 -6.68 -9.13
CA SER A 145 0.76 -7.27 -9.20
C SER A 145 1.13 -7.88 -7.86
N LEU A 146 1.55 -9.13 -7.88
CA LEU A 146 2.01 -9.91 -6.73
C LEU A 146 3.46 -10.37 -6.96
N ARG A 147 4.24 -9.63 -7.74
CA ARG A 147 5.55 -10.07 -8.21
C ARG A 147 6.49 -10.44 -7.06
N HIS A 148 7.24 -11.53 -7.21
CA HIS A 148 8.20 -11.99 -6.19
C HIS A 148 7.60 -12.32 -4.81
N CYS A 149 6.28 -12.49 -4.70
CA CYS A 149 5.64 -12.91 -3.46
C CYS A 149 5.84 -14.43 -3.22
N ARG A 150 6.17 -14.80 -1.98
CA ARG A 150 6.28 -16.22 -1.58
C ARG A 150 5.02 -16.63 -0.81
N ARG A 151 4.64 -17.91 -0.91
CA ARG A 151 3.49 -18.53 -0.21
C ARG A 151 2.13 -18.01 -0.69
N LEU A 152 1.96 -17.82 -2.00
CA LEU A 152 0.62 -17.61 -2.55
C LEU A 152 -0.22 -18.90 -2.53
N GLY A 153 0.44 -20.06 -2.43
CA GLY A 153 -0.16 -21.39 -2.43
C GLY A 153 -0.22 -21.94 -1.00
N GLY A 154 -1.45 -22.12 -0.53
CA GLY A 154 -1.84 -23.36 0.13
C GLY A 154 -2.79 -24.12 -0.80
N GLU A 155 -3.65 -23.41 -1.55
CA GLU A 155 -4.56 -24.02 -2.52
C GLU A 155 -4.83 -23.10 -3.72
N ILE A 156 -4.42 -23.54 -4.91
CA ILE A 156 -4.73 -22.88 -6.20
C ILE A 156 -6.24 -22.70 -6.36
N ALA A 157 -7.05 -23.62 -5.81
CA ALA A 157 -8.49 -23.59 -5.85
C ALA A 157 -9.08 -22.26 -5.36
N TYR A 158 -8.61 -21.71 -4.24
CA TYR A 158 -9.14 -20.44 -3.72
C TYR A 158 -8.66 -19.21 -4.47
N SER A 159 -7.46 -19.26 -5.04
CA SER A 159 -7.00 -18.22 -5.96
C SER A 159 -7.89 -18.21 -7.21
N SER A 160 -8.16 -19.40 -7.77
CA SER A 160 -9.09 -19.56 -8.89
C SER A 160 -10.51 -19.12 -8.55
N ILE A 161 -11.04 -19.49 -7.38
CA ILE A 161 -12.37 -19.06 -6.92
C ILE A 161 -12.42 -17.55 -6.73
N SER A 162 -11.38 -16.94 -6.15
CA SER A 162 -11.32 -15.47 -5.99
C SER A 162 -11.30 -14.76 -7.35
N CYS A 163 -10.61 -15.34 -8.34
CA CYS A 163 -10.61 -14.85 -9.72
C CYS A 163 -11.94 -15.09 -10.45
N MET A 164 -12.64 -16.18 -10.17
CA MET A 164 -13.93 -16.50 -10.79
C MET A 164 -15.08 -15.67 -10.18
N LEU A 165 -15.07 -15.47 -8.87
CA LEU A 165 -16.16 -14.83 -8.12
C LEU A 165 -15.96 -13.33 -7.88
N GLY A 166 -14.79 -12.78 -8.20
CA GLY A 166 -14.47 -11.38 -7.98
C GLY A 166 -13.68 -10.77 -9.15
N PHE A 167 -12.95 -9.68 -8.89
CA PHE A 167 -12.08 -9.00 -9.85
C PHE A 167 -12.78 -8.58 -11.15
N ARG A 168 -13.98 -8.00 -11.03
CA ARG A 168 -14.88 -7.67 -12.16
C ARG A 168 -14.23 -6.81 -13.25
N GLU A 169 -13.39 -5.86 -12.84
CA GLU A 169 -12.72 -4.91 -13.74
C GLU A 169 -11.24 -5.25 -13.99
N LEU A 170 -10.75 -6.40 -13.53
CA LEU A 170 -9.33 -6.74 -13.58
C LEU A 170 -8.89 -7.03 -15.02
N ARG A 171 -7.91 -6.26 -15.51
CA ARG A 171 -7.37 -6.34 -16.86
C ARG A 171 -5.95 -6.92 -16.89
N ALA A 172 -5.21 -6.80 -15.79
CA ALA A 172 -3.84 -7.31 -15.70
C ALA A 172 -3.57 -7.94 -14.33
N LEU A 173 -3.07 -9.17 -14.36
CA LEU A 173 -2.59 -9.92 -13.19
C LEU A 173 -1.11 -10.28 -13.40
N ASP A 174 -0.21 -9.71 -12.60
CA ASP A 174 1.23 -10.03 -12.63
C ASP A 174 1.60 -10.91 -11.43
N VAL A 175 1.66 -12.23 -11.67
CA VAL A 175 2.12 -13.24 -10.70
C VAL A 175 3.53 -13.74 -11.03
N ARG A 176 4.35 -12.96 -11.74
CA ARG A 176 5.68 -13.43 -12.11
C ARG A 176 6.56 -13.62 -10.89
N ARG A 177 7.32 -14.71 -10.91
CA ARG A 177 8.29 -15.07 -9.87
C ARG A 177 7.62 -15.23 -8.48
N THR A 178 6.33 -15.51 -8.45
CA THR A 178 5.66 -15.95 -7.22
C THR A 178 5.88 -17.44 -7.01
N GLN A 179 6.10 -17.84 -5.76
CA GLN A 179 6.13 -19.25 -5.39
C GLN A 179 4.76 -19.67 -4.87
N VAL A 180 4.11 -20.54 -5.63
CA VAL A 180 2.97 -21.36 -5.19
C VAL A 180 3.61 -22.61 -4.59
N ALA A 181 3.50 -22.79 -3.28
CA ALA A 181 4.01 -23.97 -2.58
C ALA A 181 2.82 -24.82 -2.14
#